data_AF-A0AAV6WML0-F1
#
_entry.id   AF-A0AAV6WML0-F1
#
_cell.length_a   1.000
_cell.length_b   1.000
_cell.length_c   1.000
_cell.angle_alpha   90.00
_cell.angle_beta   90.00
_cell.angle_gamma   90.00
#
_symmetry.space_group_name_H-M   'P 1'
#
loop_
_entity.id
_entity.type
_entity.pdbx_description
1 polymer ?
#
loop_
_entity_poly.entity_id
_entity_poly.type
_entity_poly.pdbx_seq_one_letter_code
_entity_poly.pdbx_strand_id
1 'polypeptide(L)'
;MGEEAPTATATETATKAWRSYISEELPRSDFIPQIGARYTYYEDAFVHKVKDELVNLREHPALAGGVAVTAALLLMRGPRRFLFRQTLGRLQSEEAQFVRAEKNVKELNLSVDLMKKESKKLIERSVLAEKDMKRGHSDLMDAGTQIQSLARSVYKAEAEAVDLMDLLREIPGREALKLRADVASMASHLRQHRTAMDKKILKISELGVPV
;
A
#
# COMPACT_ATOMS: atom_id res chain seq x y z
N MET A 1 51.22 31.75 -4.57
CA MET A 1 50.70 31.12 -5.80
C MET A 1 49.24 31.50 -5.86
N GLY A 2 48.96 32.56 -6.63
CA GLY A 2 47.64 33.17 -6.73
C GLY A 2 46.87 32.49 -7.84
N GLU A 3 45.78 31.85 -7.47
CA GLU A 3 44.86 31.17 -8.38
C GLU A 3 43.54 31.96 -8.30
N GLU A 4 43.46 33.04 -9.09
CA GLU A 4 42.21 33.80 -9.24
C GLU A 4 41.29 33.08 -10.23
N ALA A 5 40.08 32.80 -9.75
CA ALA A 5 39.05 32.00 -10.42
C ALA A 5 38.34 32.78 -11.55
N PRO A 6 38.18 32.19 -12.76
CA PRO A 6 37.36 32.76 -13.82
C PRO A 6 35.98 32.08 -13.88
N THR A 7 34.98 32.50 -13.09
CA THR A 7 33.68 31.81 -13.07
C THR A 7 32.42 32.67 -13.10
N ALA A 8 32.48 33.99 -12.87
CA ALA A 8 31.29 34.84 -12.85
C ALA A 8 30.92 35.44 -14.23
N THR A 9 31.91 35.82 -15.05
CA THR A 9 31.66 36.52 -16.33
C THR A 9 31.31 35.58 -17.48
N ALA A 10 31.81 34.33 -17.46
CA ALA A 10 31.54 33.34 -18.50
C ALA A 10 30.13 32.72 -18.40
N THR A 11 29.59 32.63 -17.18
CA THR A 11 28.23 32.11 -16.95
C THR A 11 27.16 33.15 -17.28
N GLU A 12 27.42 34.45 -17.08
CA GLU A 12 26.53 35.53 -17.53
C GLU A 12 26.49 35.73 -19.04
N THR A 13 27.63 35.58 -19.73
CA THR A 13 27.67 35.67 -21.20
C THR A 13 27.01 34.47 -21.86
N ALA A 14 27.19 33.26 -21.31
CA ALA A 14 26.49 32.07 -21.77
C ALA A 14 24.98 32.21 -21.58
N THR A 15 24.51 32.62 -20.39
CA THR A 15 23.06 32.77 -20.14
C THR A 15 22.40 33.88 -20.96
N LYS A 16 23.12 34.96 -21.27
CA LYS A 16 22.65 35.97 -22.25
C LYS A 16 22.60 35.42 -23.68
N ALA A 17 23.60 34.64 -24.09
CA ALA A 17 23.64 34.03 -25.42
C ALA A 17 22.54 32.97 -25.64
N TRP A 18 22.23 32.14 -24.64
CA TRP A 18 21.10 31.20 -24.70
C TRP A 18 19.76 31.92 -24.73
N ARG A 19 19.60 33.05 -24.01
CA ARG A 19 18.38 33.86 -24.05
C ARG A 19 18.20 34.58 -25.39
N SER A 20 19.26 35.07 -26.03
CA SER A 20 19.17 35.67 -27.37
C SER A 20 18.86 34.61 -28.43
N TYR A 21 19.48 33.43 -28.36
CA TYR A 21 19.21 32.33 -29.30
C TYR A 21 17.76 31.81 -29.18
N ILE A 22 17.21 31.72 -27.96
CA ILE A 22 15.81 31.36 -27.73
C ILE A 22 14.83 32.46 -28.21
N SER A 23 15.28 33.72 -28.24
CA SER A 23 14.44 34.85 -28.68
C SER A 23 14.41 35.01 -30.20
N GLU A 24 15.42 34.50 -30.91
CA GLU A 24 15.60 34.68 -32.36
C GLU A 24 15.04 33.51 -33.19
N GLU A 25 14.92 32.30 -32.62
CA GLU A 25 14.46 31.09 -33.35
C GLU A 25 13.00 30.67 -33.10
N LEU A 26 12.15 31.55 -32.56
CA LEU A 26 10.71 31.28 -32.46
C LEU A 26 9.92 32.16 -33.44
N PRO A 27 9.71 31.74 -34.71
CA PRO A 27 8.72 32.31 -35.63
C PRO A 27 7.26 32.02 -35.17
N ARG A 28 7.08 31.69 -33.88
CA ARG A 28 5.81 31.31 -33.27
C ARG A 28 4.92 32.54 -33.04
N SER A 29 5.49 33.73 -32.87
CA SER A 29 4.71 34.95 -32.61
C SER A 29 4.01 35.53 -33.83
N ASP A 30 4.47 35.24 -35.06
CA ASP A 30 3.78 35.67 -36.29
C ASP A 30 2.85 34.59 -36.86
N PHE A 31 3.17 33.31 -36.61
CA PHE A 31 2.29 32.20 -36.98
C PHE A 31 1.00 32.18 -36.16
N ILE A 32 1.04 32.52 -34.86
CA ILE A 32 -0.16 32.52 -34.01
C ILE A 32 -1.21 33.56 -34.47
N PRO A 33 -0.89 34.83 -34.78
CA PRO A 33 -1.86 35.80 -35.28
C PRO A 33 -2.23 35.57 -36.74
N GLN A 34 -1.37 35.00 -37.59
CA GLN A 34 -1.76 34.64 -38.97
C GLN A 34 -2.65 33.40 -39.03
N ILE A 35 -2.37 32.38 -38.22
CA ILE A 35 -3.28 31.25 -38.02
C ILE A 35 -4.55 31.78 -37.39
N GLY A 36 -4.47 32.63 -36.37
CA GLY A 36 -5.61 33.25 -35.71
C GLY A 36 -6.49 34.03 -36.68
N ALA A 37 -5.92 34.94 -37.50
CA ALA A 37 -6.65 35.73 -38.48
C ALA A 37 -7.24 34.88 -39.63
N ARG A 38 -6.52 33.82 -40.06
CA ARG A 38 -7.08 32.85 -41.00
C ARG A 38 -8.20 32.05 -40.35
N TYR A 39 -8.06 31.67 -39.07
CA TYR A 39 -9.06 30.93 -38.33
C TYR A 39 -10.31 31.76 -38.11
N THR A 40 -10.17 33.03 -37.70
CA THR A 40 -11.29 33.95 -37.54
C THR A 40 -11.97 34.23 -38.88
N TYR A 41 -11.22 34.31 -39.99
CA TYR A 41 -11.82 34.42 -41.32
C TYR A 41 -12.62 33.17 -41.71
N TYR A 42 -12.10 31.97 -41.44
CA TYR A 42 -12.84 30.73 -41.69
C TYR A 42 -14.01 30.54 -40.72
N GLU A 43 -13.87 30.97 -39.46
CA GLU A 43 -14.95 30.96 -38.47
C GLU A 43 -16.05 31.95 -38.85
N ASP A 44 -15.72 33.18 -39.23
CA ASP A 44 -16.71 34.17 -39.64
C ASP A 44 -17.39 33.76 -40.95
N ALA A 45 -16.65 33.22 -41.92
CA ALA A 45 -17.23 32.67 -43.14
C ALA A 45 -18.13 31.45 -42.86
N PHE A 46 -17.72 30.58 -41.93
CA PHE A 46 -18.53 29.45 -41.51
C PHE A 46 -19.78 29.90 -40.76
N VAL A 47 -19.67 30.87 -39.85
CA VAL A 47 -20.80 31.40 -39.08
C VAL A 47 -21.77 32.15 -39.99
N HIS A 48 -21.27 32.93 -40.96
CA HIS A 48 -22.13 33.55 -41.97
C HIS A 48 -22.82 32.51 -42.83
N LYS A 49 -22.10 31.49 -43.30
CA LYS A 49 -22.69 30.41 -44.09
C LYS A 49 -23.69 29.58 -43.30
N VAL A 50 -23.44 29.32 -42.02
CA VAL A 50 -24.38 28.68 -41.11
C VAL A 50 -25.59 29.56 -40.86
N LYS A 51 -25.44 30.89 -40.76
CA LYS A 51 -26.57 31.83 -40.63
C LYS A 51 -27.40 31.90 -41.91
N ASP A 52 -26.76 31.96 -43.07
CA ASP A 52 -27.43 31.96 -44.37
C ASP A 52 -28.13 30.63 -44.62
N GLU A 53 -27.48 29.51 -44.27
CA GLU A 53 -28.12 28.21 -44.24
C GLU A 53 -29.25 28.19 -43.21
N LEU A 54 -29.13 28.78 -42.01
CA LEU A 54 -30.21 28.83 -41.01
C LEU A 54 -31.44 29.61 -41.51
N VAL A 55 -31.22 30.68 -42.28
CA VAL A 55 -32.27 31.45 -42.96
C VAL A 55 -32.91 30.62 -44.08
N ASN A 56 -32.12 29.86 -44.86
CA ASN A 56 -32.57 28.92 -45.89
C ASN A 56 -33.27 27.66 -45.30
N LEU A 57 -32.86 27.21 -44.12
CA LEU A 57 -33.42 26.11 -43.33
C LEU A 57 -34.87 26.41 -42.89
N ARG A 58 -35.22 27.70 -42.76
CA ARG A 58 -36.59 28.16 -42.52
C ARG A 58 -37.52 27.84 -43.70
N GLU A 59 -36.98 27.70 -44.90
CA GLU A 59 -37.71 27.38 -46.12
C GLU A 59 -37.80 25.86 -46.37
N HIS A 60 -36.88 25.06 -45.81
CA HIS A 60 -36.86 23.59 -45.89
C HIS A 60 -36.59 22.91 -44.52
N PRO A 61 -37.61 22.77 -43.65
CA PRO A 61 -37.44 22.28 -42.27
C PRO A 61 -36.96 20.82 -42.17
N ALA A 62 -37.11 20.01 -43.23
CA ALA A 62 -36.65 18.62 -43.24
C ALA A 62 -35.12 18.49 -43.41
N LEU A 63 -34.50 19.31 -44.27
CA LEU A 63 -33.04 19.33 -44.47
C LEU A 63 -32.32 19.93 -43.26
N ALA A 64 -32.94 20.94 -42.65
CA ALA A 64 -32.53 21.57 -41.41
C ALA A 64 -32.32 20.58 -40.25
N GLY A 65 -33.31 19.73 -40.02
CA GLY A 65 -33.27 18.73 -38.97
C GLY A 65 -32.13 17.74 -39.17
N GLY A 66 -31.87 17.31 -40.40
CA GLY A 66 -30.80 16.33 -40.69
C GLY A 66 -29.40 16.86 -40.39
N VAL A 67 -29.09 18.08 -40.83
CA VAL A 67 -27.78 18.70 -40.59
C VAL A 67 -27.56 19.00 -39.10
N ALA A 68 -28.59 19.50 -38.42
CA ALA A 68 -28.53 19.75 -36.97
C ALA A 68 -28.31 18.46 -36.17
N VAL A 69 -28.98 17.35 -36.53
CA VAL A 69 -28.85 16.05 -35.85
C VAL A 69 -27.45 15.45 -36.06
N THR A 70 -26.89 15.53 -37.27
CA THR A 70 -25.54 15.01 -37.56
C THR A 70 -24.44 15.83 -36.89
N ALA A 71 -24.56 17.17 -36.89
CA ALA A 71 -23.65 18.05 -36.15
C ALA A 71 -23.74 17.81 -34.63
N ALA A 72 -24.96 17.64 -34.09
CA ALA A 72 -25.18 17.31 -32.69
C ALA A 72 -24.54 15.95 -32.32
N LEU A 73 -24.67 14.93 -33.16
CA LEU A 73 -24.02 13.63 -32.97
C LEU A 73 -22.48 13.74 -32.95
N LEU A 74 -21.88 14.53 -33.83
CA LEU A 74 -20.43 14.73 -33.87
C LEU A 74 -19.88 15.50 -32.65
N LEU A 75 -20.65 16.47 -32.15
CA LEU A 75 -20.29 17.25 -30.95
C LEU A 75 -20.50 16.48 -29.65
N MET A 76 -21.39 15.47 -29.64
CA MET A 76 -21.58 14.61 -28.49
C MET A 76 -20.29 13.84 -28.14
N ARG A 77 -20.01 13.75 -26.84
CA ARG A 77 -18.77 13.17 -26.29
C ARG A 77 -18.61 11.67 -26.60
N GLY A 78 -19.72 10.94 -26.73
CA GLY A 78 -19.76 9.50 -27.02
C GLY A 78 -19.36 9.16 -28.45
N PRO A 79 -20.08 9.65 -29.48
CA PRO A 79 -19.78 9.36 -30.88
C PRO A 79 -18.38 9.84 -31.29
N ARG A 80 -17.93 10.99 -30.78
CA ARG A 80 -16.56 11.48 -30.99
C ARG A 80 -15.52 10.45 -30.52
N ARG A 81 -15.66 9.90 -29.30
CA ARG A 81 -14.75 8.89 -28.76
C ARG A 81 -14.82 7.56 -29.52
N PHE A 82 -16.01 7.20 -30.01
CA PHE A 82 -16.22 6.01 -30.83
C PHE A 82 -15.54 6.15 -32.20
N LEU A 83 -15.72 7.27 -32.89
CA LEU A 83 -15.08 7.57 -34.17
C LEU A 83 -13.55 7.58 -34.03
N PHE A 84 -13.01 8.25 -33.00
CA PHE A 84 -11.56 8.25 -32.77
C PHE A 84 -10.98 6.86 -32.50
N ARG A 85 -11.72 5.98 -31.80
CA ARG A 85 -11.28 4.59 -31.59
C ARG A 85 -11.32 3.79 -32.88
N GLN A 86 -12.34 4.00 -33.72
CA GLN A 86 -12.56 3.22 -34.94
C GLN A 86 -11.71 3.68 -36.14
N THR A 87 -11.44 4.98 -36.27
CA THR A 87 -10.73 5.54 -37.43
C THR A 87 -9.22 5.69 -37.19
N LEU A 88 -8.80 6.20 -36.03
CA LEU A 88 -7.37 6.35 -35.71
C LEU A 88 -6.71 5.03 -35.32
N GLY A 89 -7.47 4.05 -34.83
CA GLY A 89 -6.96 2.71 -34.55
C GLY A 89 -6.51 1.98 -35.83
N ARG A 90 -7.20 2.23 -36.95
CA ARG A 90 -6.92 1.61 -38.27
C ARG A 90 -5.79 2.29 -39.04
N LEU A 91 -5.42 3.52 -38.68
CA LEU A 91 -4.36 4.31 -39.33
C LEU A 91 -3.00 4.20 -38.63
N GLN A 92 -2.91 3.49 -37.50
CA GLN A 92 -1.61 3.15 -36.91
C GLN A 92 -0.94 2.08 -37.78
N SER A 93 0.29 2.34 -38.26
CA SER A 93 1.04 1.36 -39.03
C SER A 93 1.22 0.07 -38.23
N GLU A 94 1.19 -1.07 -38.92
CA GLU A 94 1.39 -2.39 -38.33
C GLU A 94 2.72 -2.44 -37.55
N GLU A 95 3.75 -1.78 -38.08
CA GLU A 95 5.06 -1.62 -37.44
C GLU A 95 4.98 -0.87 -36.09
N ALA A 96 4.19 0.20 -35.99
CA ALA A 96 4.03 0.94 -34.75
C ALA A 96 3.26 0.13 -33.69
N GLN A 97 2.31 -0.72 -34.11
CA GLN A 97 1.62 -1.65 -33.21
C GLN A 97 2.56 -2.76 -32.73
N PHE A 98 3.40 -3.30 -33.62
CA PHE A 98 4.37 -4.33 -33.28
C PHE A 98 5.44 -3.83 -32.32
N VAL A 99 6.02 -2.65 -32.57
CA VAL A 99 7.01 -2.04 -31.66
C VAL A 99 6.41 -1.75 -30.29
N ARG A 100 5.13 -1.36 -30.22
CA ARG A 100 4.41 -1.20 -28.95
C ARG A 100 4.20 -2.54 -28.25
N ALA A 101 3.80 -3.57 -28.98
CA ALA A 101 3.63 -4.91 -28.42
C ALA A 101 4.95 -5.47 -27.88
N GLU A 102 6.06 -5.31 -28.61
CA GLU A 102 7.39 -5.77 -28.18
C GLU A 102 7.86 -5.06 -26.90
N LYS A 103 7.66 -3.74 -26.82
CA LYS A 103 7.95 -2.97 -25.61
C LYS A 103 7.13 -3.45 -24.42
N ASN A 104 5.83 -3.66 -24.62
CA ASN A 104 4.95 -4.16 -23.57
C ASN A 104 5.36 -5.56 -23.10
N VAL A 105 5.73 -6.46 -24.02
CA VAL A 105 6.21 -7.81 -23.67
C VAL A 105 7.52 -7.74 -22.87
N LYS A 106 8.46 -6.86 -23.26
CA LYS A 106 9.71 -6.64 -22.52
C LYS A 106 9.45 -6.10 -21.12
N GLU A 107 8.58 -5.11 -20.97
CA GLU A 107 8.19 -4.56 -19.67
C GLU A 107 7.50 -5.60 -18.79
N LEU A 108 6.57 -6.37 -19.37
CA LEU A 108 5.89 -7.49 -18.70
C LEU A 108 6.89 -8.54 -18.21
N ASN A 109 7.85 -8.94 -19.04
CA ASN A 109 8.87 -9.92 -18.64
C ASN A 109 9.69 -9.42 -17.45
N LEU A 110 10.12 -8.15 -17.47
CA LEU A 110 10.83 -7.55 -16.33
C LEU A 110 9.96 -7.55 -15.06
N SER A 111 8.68 -7.16 -15.17
CA SER A 111 7.77 -7.19 -14.01
C SER A 111 7.57 -8.60 -13.47
N VAL A 112 7.43 -9.59 -14.34
CA VAL A 112 7.23 -10.99 -13.94
C VAL A 112 8.49 -11.53 -13.25
N ASP A 113 9.68 -11.18 -13.72
CA ASP A 113 10.92 -11.63 -13.09
C ASP A 113 11.17 -10.97 -11.73
N LEU A 114 10.79 -9.70 -11.57
CA LEU A 114 10.77 -9.05 -10.24
C LEU A 114 9.76 -9.74 -9.31
N MET A 115 8.53 -9.97 -9.78
CA MET A 115 7.49 -10.66 -9.01
C MET A 115 7.91 -12.08 -8.61
N LYS A 116 8.60 -12.82 -9.49
CA LYS A 116 9.14 -14.16 -9.16
C LYS A 116 10.16 -14.09 -8.02
N LYS A 117 11.07 -13.09 -8.04
CA LYS A 117 12.08 -12.92 -7.00
C LYS A 117 11.45 -12.52 -5.67
N GLU A 118 10.52 -11.57 -5.69
CA GLU A 118 9.78 -11.14 -4.49
C GLU A 118 8.91 -12.25 -3.93
N SER A 119 8.21 -12.99 -4.79
CA SER A 119 7.39 -14.15 -4.40
C SER A 119 8.23 -15.22 -3.71
N LYS A 120 9.38 -15.62 -4.28
CA LYS A 120 10.30 -16.57 -3.64
C LYS A 120 10.74 -16.09 -2.26
N LYS A 121 11.15 -14.83 -2.15
CA LYS A 121 11.57 -14.22 -0.88
C LYS A 121 10.44 -14.22 0.16
N LEU A 122 9.20 -13.96 -0.25
CA LEU A 122 8.04 -13.96 0.64
C LEU A 122 7.67 -15.38 1.08
N ILE A 123 7.73 -16.36 0.18
CA ILE A 123 7.50 -17.78 0.48
C ILE A 123 8.55 -18.30 1.48
N GLU A 124 9.83 -17.99 1.26
CA GLU A 124 10.90 -18.36 2.20
C GLU A 124 10.68 -17.76 3.58
N ARG A 125 10.26 -16.49 3.65
CA ARG A 125 9.92 -15.81 4.91
C ARG A 125 8.70 -16.43 5.60
N SER A 126 7.65 -16.80 4.85
CA SER A 126 6.47 -17.44 5.44
C SER A 126 6.80 -18.83 5.98
N VAL A 127 7.61 -19.62 5.26
CA VAL A 127 8.05 -20.94 5.72
C VAL A 127 8.92 -20.83 6.98
N LEU A 128 9.81 -19.85 7.05
CA LEU A 128 10.60 -19.58 8.25
C LEU A 128 9.70 -19.20 9.44
N ALA A 129 8.76 -18.27 9.24
CA ALA A 129 7.82 -17.85 10.27
C ALA A 129 6.95 -19.01 10.75
N GLU A 130 6.47 -19.87 9.85
CA GLU A 130 5.72 -21.07 10.22
C GLU A 130 6.55 -22.02 11.08
N LYS A 131 7.82 -22.23 10.72
CA LYS A 131 8.75 -23.07 11.50
C LYS A 131 8.97 -22.49 12.89
N ASP A 132 9.20 -21.19 12.99
CA ASP A 132 9.41 -20.50 14.27
C ASP A 132 8.14 -20.52 15.14
N MET A 133 6.96 -20.36 14.54
CA MET A 133 5.68 -20.51 15.23
C MET A 133 5.47 -21.92 15.78
N LYS A 134 5.76 -22.96 14.98
CA LYS A 134 5.64 -24.35 15.43
C LYS A 134 6.59 -24.66 16.58
N ARG A 135 7.84 -24.20 16.50
CA ARG A 135 8.80 -24.33 17.61
C ARG A 135 8.34 -23.58 18.85
N GLY A 136 7.91 -22.33 18.70
CA GLY A 136 7.37 -21.56 19.82
C GLY A 136 6.15 -22.22 20.46
N HIS A 137 5.29 -22.87 19.66
CA HIS A 137 4.14 -23.62 20.15
C HIS A 137 4.56 -24.86 20.96
N SER A 138 5.53 -25.65 20.47
CA SER A 138 6.06 -26.79 21.24
C SER A 138 6.74 -26.34 22.52
N ASP A 139 7.54 -25.28 22.48
CA ASP A 139 8.24 -24.76 23.66
C ASP A 139 7.25 -24.26 24.72
N LEU A 140 6.15 -23.63 24.30
CA LEU A 140 5.08 -23.18 25.19
C LEU A 140 4.32 -24.36 25.81
N MET A 141 4.08 -25.41 25.03
CA MET A 141 3.45 -26.65 25.50
C MET A 141 4.35 -27.35 26.54
N ASP A 142 5.63 -27.51 26.26
CA ASP A 142 6.60 -28.13 27.17
C ASP A 142 6.76 -27.32 28.46
N ALA A 143 6.90 -25.99 28.35
CA ALA A 143 6.95 -25.13 29.53
C ALA A 143 5.64 -25.18 30.33
N GLY A 144 4.49 -25.20 29.64
CA GLY A 144 3.18 -25.31 30.27
C GLY A 144 3.03 -26.61 31.07
N THR A 145 3.39 -27.75 30.48
CA THR A 145 3.31 -29.07 31.16
C THR A 145 4.24 -29.13 32.38
N GLN A 146 5.43 -28.55 32.28
CA GLN A 146 6.34 -28.41 33.42
C GLN A 146 5.72 -27.56 34.53
N ILE A 147 5.15 -26.39 34.21
CA ILE A 147 4.45 -25.53 35.18
C ILE A 147 3.28 -26.29 35.82
N GLN A 148 2.51 -27.05 35.06
CA GLN A 148 1.39 -27.84 35.58
C GLN A 148 1.88 -28.92 36.56
N SER A 149 2.96 -29.64 36.23
CA SER A 149 3.55 -30.64 37.12
C SER A 149 4.09 -30.01 38.42
N LEU A 150 4.71 -28.83 38.33
CA LEU A 150 5.21 -28.08 39.46
C LEU A 150 4.06 -27.51 40.31
N ALA A 151 2.99 -27.03 39.70
CA ALA A 151 1.80 -26.59 40.42
C ALA A 151 1.18 -27.74 41.23
N ARG A 152 1.16 -28.96 40.68
CA ARG A 152 0.71 -30.17 41.40
C ARG A 152 1.63 -30.55 42.56
N SER A 153 2.96 -30.43 42.42
CA SER A 153 3.87 -30.70 43.53
C SER A 153 3.78 -29.64 44.62
N VAL A 154 3.67 -28.36 44.25
CA VAL A 154 3.43 -27.26 45.19
C VAL A 154 2.10 -27.43 45.90
N TYR A 155 1.05 -27.92 45.22
CA TYR A 155 -0.23 -28.23 45.87
C TYR A 155 -0.08 -29.30 46.96
N LYS A 156 0.69 -30.35 46.71
CA LYS A 156 0.95 -31.38 47.73
C LYS A 156 1.75 -30.82 48.90
N ALA A 157 2.79 -30.02 48.63
CA ALA A 157 3.56 -29.36 49.68
C ALA A 157 2.74 -28.34 50.49
N GLU A 158 1.81 -27.63 49.84
CA GLU A 158 0.83 -26.75 50.50
C GLU A 158 -0.05 -27.55 51.45
N ALA A 159 -0.57 -28.70 51.02
CA ALA A 159 -1.39 -29.59 51.85
C ALA A 159 -0.61 -30.12 53.06
N GLU A 160 0.62 -30.62 52.86
CA GLU A 160 1.48 -31.09 53.95
C GLU A 160 1.81 -29.97 54.96
N ALA A 161 2.02 -28.74 54.49
CA ALA A 161 2.26 -27.60 55.36
C ALA A 161 1.01 -27.21 56.17
N VAL A 162 -0.18 -27.32 55.59
CA VAL A 162 -1.45 -27.09 56.29
C VAL A 162 -1.69 -28.19 57.35
N ASP A 163 -1.46 -29.45 57.01
CA ASP A 163 -1.59 -30.57 57.94
C ASP A 163 -0.61 -30.41 59.12
N LEU A 164 0.64 -30.00 58.86
CA LEU A 164 1.63 -29.70 59.89
C LEU A 164 1.22 -28.51 60.78
N MET A 165 0.63 -27.47 60.19
CA MET A 165 0.09 -26.34 60.94
C MET A 165 -1.01 -26.79 61.91
N ASP A 166 -1.91 -27.66 61.46
CA ASP A 166 -3.00 -28.21 62.27
C ASP A 166 -2.46 -29.06 63.43
N LEU A 167 -1.48 -29.93 63.19
CA LEU A 167 -0.78 -30.67 64.25
C LEU A 167 -0.10 -29.73 65.26
N LEU A 168 0.60 -28.70 64.79
CA LEU A 168 1.24 -27.72 65.66
C LEU A 168 0.21 -26.96 66.49
N ARG A 169 -1.04 -26.80 66.03
CA ARG A 169 -2.13 -26.12 66.74
C ARG A 169 -2.53 -26.83 68.03
N GLU A 170 -2.39 -28.15 68.07
CA GLU A 170 -2.73 -28.98 69.23
C GLU A 170 -1.69 -28.92 70.35
N ILE A 171 -0.43 -28.59 70.04
CA ILE A 171 0.67 -28.57 71.03
C ILE A 171 0.78 -27.18 71.70
N PRO A 172 0.50 -27.04 73.01
CA PRO A 172 0.74 -25.79 73.72
C PRO A 172 2.24 -25.65 74.05
N GLY A 173 2.95 -24.73 73.38
CA GLY A 173 4.36 -24.44 73.66
C GLY A 173 4.90 -23.21 72.94
N ARG A 174 5.88 -22.52 73.54
CA ARG A 174 6.48 -21.28 72.96
C ARG A 174 7.24 -21.55 71.65
N GLU A 175 7.89 -22.72 71.56
CA GLU A 175 8.58 -23.15 70.33
C GLU A 175 7.59 -23.55 69.24
N ALA A 176 6.51 -24.26 69.61
CA ALA A 176 5.42 -24.58 68.69
C ALA A 176 4.78 -23.30 68.12
N LEU A 177 4.61 -22.25 68.92
CA LEU A 177 4.09 -20.96 68.42
C LEU A 177 4.99 -20.30 67.37
N LYS A 178 6.32 -20.39 67.50
CA LYS A 178 7.24 -19.89 66.48
C LYS A 178 7.13 -20.70 65.20
N LEU A 179 7.15 -22.04 65.32
CA LEU A 179 6.98 -22.95 64.18
C LEU A 179 5.64 -22.74 63.46
N ARG A 180 4.55 -22.45 64.19
CA ARG A 180 3.25 -22.10 63.58
C ARG A 180 3.35 -20.85 62.71
N ALA A 181 4.03 -19.82 63.17
CA ALA A 181 4.21 -18.59 62.38
C ALA A 181 5.03 -18.88 61.11
N ASP A 182 6.10 -19.66 61.23
CA ASP A 182 6.96 -20.03 60.10
C ASP A 182 6.21 -20.90 59.08
N VAL A 183 5.51 -21.95 59.52
CA VAL A 183 4.71 -22.83 58.66
C VAL A 183 3.54 -22.07 58.01
N ALA A 184 2.87 -21.17 58.74
CA ALA A 184 1.81 -20.34 58.17
C ALA A 184 2.35 -19.40 57.09
N SER A 185 3.54 -18.82 57.29
CA SER A 185 4.19 -18.00 56.27
C SER A 185 4.54 -18.84 55.03
N MET A 186 5.07 -20.05 55.23
CA MET A 186 5.42 -20.98 54.15
C MET A 186 4.19 -21.42 53.35
N ALA A 187 3.11 -21.81 54.02
CA ALA A 187 1.85 -22.18 53.38
C ALA A 187 1.28 -21.01 52.55
N SER A 188 1.33 -19.79 53.09
CA SER A 188 0.91 -18.58 52.35
C SER A 188 1.77 -18.35 51.09
N HIS A 189 3.09 -18.50 51.19
CA HIS A 189 3.98 -18.38 50.03
C HIS A 189 3.69 -19.45 48.97
N LEU A 190 3.53 -20.72 49.37
CA LEU A 190 3.21 -21.81 48.45
C LEU A 190 1.86 -21.57 47.74
N ARG A 191 0.85 -21.12 48.47
CA ARG A 191 -0.45 -20.74 47.92
C ARG A 191 -0.34 -19.60 46.91
N GLN A 192 0.48 -18.59 47.20
CA GLN A 192 0.72 -17.48 46.29
C GLN A 192 1.43 -17.95 45.01
N HIS A 193 2.46 -18.81 45.13
CA HIS A 193 3.15 -19.39 43.99
C HIS A 193 2.23 -20.26 43.13
N ARG A 194 1.39 -21.08 43.75
CA ARG A 194 0.37 -21.90 43.07
C ARG A 194 -0.58 -21.05 42.25
N THR A 195 -1.22 -20.05 42.87
CA THR A 195 -2.17 -19.18 42.15
C THR A 195 -1.49 -18.38 41.03
N ALA A 196 -0.21 -18.02 41.18
CA ALA A 196 0.56 -17.40 40.11
C ALA A 196 0.84 -18.37 38.94
N MET A 197 1.17 -19.63 39.23
CA MET A 197 1.36 -20.68 38.22
C MET A 197 0.05 -21.01 37.50
N ASP A 198 -1.06 -21.17 38.22
CA ASP A 198 -2.38 -21.43 37.64
C ASP A 198 -2.80 -20.30 36.68
N LYS A 199 -2.55 -19.04 37.05
CA LYS A 199 -2.77 -17.88 36.15
C LYS A 199 -1.91 -17.94 34.89
N LYS A 200 -0.70 -18.50 34.95
CA LYS A 200 0.16 -18.68 33.77
C LYS A 200 -0.35 -19.80 32.88
N ILE A 201 -0.78 -20.92 33.45
CA ILE A 201 -1.40 -22.03 32.72
C ILE A 201 -2.64 -21.55 31.97
N LEU A 202 -3.51 -20.77 32.63
CA LEU A 202 -4.69 -20.19 31.98
C LEU A 202 -4.33 -19.30 30.79
N LYS A 203 -3.29 -18.46 30.92
CA LYS A 203 -2.82 -17.63 29.79
C LYS A 203 -2.28 -18.46 28.63
N ILE A 204 -1.64 -19.60 28.93
CA ILE A 204 -1.14 -20.52 27.90
C ILE A 204 -2.31 -21.22 27.19
N SER A 205 -3.34 -21.64 27.93
CA SER A 205 -4.52 -22.28 27.34
C SER A 205 -5.40 -21.31 26.55
N GLU A 206 -5.49 -20.04 26.96
CA GLU A 206 -6.14 -18.96 26.19
C GLU A 206 -5.49 -18.73 24.82
N LEU A 207 -4.21 -19.06 24.65
CA LEU A 207 -3.51 -19.02 23.36
C LEU A 207 -3.80 -20.25 22.49
N GLY A 208 -4.68 -21.16 22.93
CA GLY A 208 -5.05 -22.38 22.21
C GLY A 208 -4.03 -23.50 22.33
N VAL A 209 -3.07 -23.41 23.27
CA VAL A 209 -2.06 -24.44 23.52
C VAL A 209 -2.58 -25.40 24.60
N PRO A 210 -2.62 -26.72 24.34
CA PRO A 210 -3.04 -27.69 25.35
C PRO A 210 -1.96 -27.85 26.42
N VAL A 211 -2.37 -27.78 27.69
CA VAL A 211 -1.51 -27.88 28.88
C VAL A 211 -2.08 -28.82 29.92
#